data_AF-I4ECP5-F1
#
_entry.id   AF-I4ECP5-F1
#
_cell.length_a   1.000
_cell.length_b   1.000
_cell.length_c   1.000
_cell.angle_alpha   90.00
_cell.angle_beta   90.00
_cell.angle_gamma   90.00
#
_symmetry.space_group_name_H-M   'P 1'
#
loop_
_entity.id
_entity.type
_entity.pdbx_description
1 polymer ?
#
loop_
_entity_poly.entity_id
_entity_poly.type
_entity_poly.pdbx_seq_one_letter_code
_entity_poly.pdbx_strand_id
1 'polypeptide(L)'
;MSSVRVLVGTRKGAFILTSDETREKWDVSGPHFAGWEIYHVKGSPADPNRLYASQSSGWFGQLIQRSDDGGKTWEPVGNEFVYDGVPGTHQWYDGTQHPWEFARIWHLEPSLTDPDIVYAGAEDAALFRTVDGGKTWHELSGLRLHGSGPLWQPGGGGMGLHTILLDPGNPERIFIAISAAGAFRSEDGGQTWRPINRGLRSEYIPDPNADVGHCVHRIAMHPSRPEVLFMQKHWDVMRSDDAGDSWYEISGNLPTDFGFPIDVHAHEPDTIYVIPIKSDSEHFPPDGKLRVYRSRTGGNDWEALTNGLPQSNCFVNVLRDAMAVDSLDSCGVYFGTTGGQVYASADSGDTWAPIVRDLPAVLSVEVQTLP
;
A
#
# COMPACT_ATOMS: atom_id res chain seq x y z
N MET A 1 -20.29 -0.05 -20.35
CA MET A 1 -19.19 0.57 -21.11
C MET A 1 -18.15 0.82 -20.06
N SER A 2 -17.13 -0.04 -19.98
CA SER A 2 -16.27 -0.07 -18.81
C SER A 2 -15.31 1.10 -18.79
N SER A 3 -15.09 1.67 -17.61
CA SER A 3 -14.14 2.78 -17.40
C SER A 3 -13.28 2.50 -16.17
N VAL A 4 -12.20 3.24 -16.02
CA VAL A 4 -11.30 3.15 -14.88
C VAL A 4 -11.38 4.44 -14.08
N ARG A 5 -11.49 4.30 -12.76
CA ARG A 5 -11.33 5.40 -11.80
C ARG A 5 -10.05 5.20 -11.01
N VAL A 6 -9.13 6.15 -11.12
CA VAL A 6 -7.89 6.21 -10.34
C VAL A 6 -8.08 7.20 -9.19
N LEU A 7 -7.91 6.75 -7.97
CA LEU A 7 -8.00 7.53 -6.73
C LEU A 7 -6.58 7.88 -6.30
N VAL A 8 -6.28 9.16 -6.15
CA VAL A 8 -4.92 9.65 -5.89
C VAL A 8 -4.90 10.46 -4.61
N GLY A 9 -4.21 9.93 -3.59
CA GLY A 9 -3.89 10.68 -2.38
C GLY A 9 -2.60 11.46 -2.57
N THR A 10 -2.55 12.73 -2.15
CA THR A 10 -1.37 13.58 -2.27
C THR A 10 -1.10 14.38 -0.99
N ARG A 11 0.06 15.02 -0.91
CA ARG A 11 0.40 15.96 0.17
C ARG A 11 -0.50 17.20 0.27
N LYS A 12 -1.35 17.50 -0.73
CA LYS A 12 -2.21 18.70 -0.71
C LYS A 12 -3.63 18.48 -1.28
N GLY A 13 -4.16 17.28 -1.12
CA GLY A 13 -5.54 16.93 -1.45
C GLY A 13 -5.65 15.57 -2.12
N ALA A 14 -6.89 15.17 -2.39
CA ALA A 14 -7.21 13.99 -3.19
C ALA A 14 -7.63 14.39 -4.60
N PHE A 15 -7.37 13.50 -5.55
CA PHE A 15 -7.80 13.65 -6.94
C PHE A 15 -8.44 12.34 -7.41
N ILE A 16 -9.47 12.46 -8.24
CA ILE A 16 -10.14 11.32 -8.89
C ILE A 16 -9.96 11.49 -10.39
N LEU A 17 -9.28 10.54 -11.02
CA LEU A 17 -9.02 10.53 -12.46
C LEU A 17 -9.92 9.47 -13.10
N THR A 18 -10.82 9.85 -13.97
CA THR A 18 -11.78 8.92 -14.61
C THR A 18 -11.50 8.81 -16.09
N SER A 19 -11.36 7.59 -16.59
CA SER A 19 -11.03 7.32 -17.98
C SER A 19 -12.27 7.29 -18.89
N ASP A 20 -12.05 7.49 -20.19
CA ASP A 20 -12.91 6.91 -21.22
C ASP A 20 -12.67 5.39 -21.37
N GLU A 21 -13.46 4.73 -22.21
CA GLU A 21 -13.41 3.27 -22.40
C GLU A 21 -12.07 2.76 -22.93
N THR A 22 -11.34 3.60 -23.67
CA THR A 22 -10.02 3.24 -24.24
C THR A 22 -8.86 3.56 -23.29
N ARG A 23 -9.13 4.22 -22.16
CA ARG A 23 -8.12 4.71 -21.20
C ARG A 23 -7.14 5.72 -21.80
N GLU A 24 -7.57 6.46 -22.81
CA GLU A 24 -6.76 7.47 -23.52
C GLU A 24 -7.08 8.89 -23.05
N LYS A 25 -8.34 9.16 -22.69
CA LYS A 25 -8.77 10.47 -22.17
C LYS A 25 -9.20 10.33 -20.74
N TRP A 26 -8.84 11.34 -19.95
CA TRP A 26 -9.03 11.33 -18.51
C TRP A 26 -9.66 12.65 -18.07
N ASP A 27 -10.75 12.55 -17.31
CA ASP A 27 -11.28 13.66 -16.53
C ASP A 27 -10.59 13.70 -15.16
N VAL A 28 -10.20 14.90 -14.71
CA VAL A 28 -9.47 15.10 -13.45
C VAL A 28 -10.34 15.92 -12.51
N SER A 29 -10.82 15.27 -11.45
CA SER A 29 -11.62 15.90 -10.41
C SER A 29 -10.79 16.17 -9.15
N GLY A 30 -10.71 17.44 -8.74
CA GLY A 30 -10.01 17.86 -7.53
C GLY A 30 -9.44 19.30 -7.64
N PRO A 31 -8.64 19.74 -6.66
CA PRO A 31 -8.33 19.02 -5.43
C PRO A 31 -9.57 18.89 -4.52
N HIS A 32 -9.89 17.66 -4.12
CA HIS A 32 -10.74 17.41 -2.96
C HIS A 32 -9.89 17.63 -1.70
N PHE A 33 -10.46 18.22 -0.65
CA PHE A 33 -9.74 18.51 0.60
C PHE A 33 -8.49 19.37 0.39
N ALA A 34 -8.58 20.42 -0.43
CA ALA A 34 -7.45 21.25 -0.83
C ALA A 34 -6.58 21.69 0.37
N GLY A 35 -5.27 21.42 0.27
CA GLY A 35 -4.28 21.79 1.28
C GLY A 35 -4.09 20.77 2.41
N TRP A 36 -4.88 19.69 2.46
CA TRP A 36 -4.70 18.59 3.42
C TRP A 36 -3.83 17.47 2.85
N GLU A 37 -3.11 16.76 3.73
CA GLU A 37 -2.46 15.53 3.32
C GLU A 37 -3.51 14.42 3.26
N ILE A 38 -3.54 13.71 2.14
CA ILE A 38 -4.39 12.52 1.97
C ILE A 38 -3.48 11.31 1.80
N TYR A 39 -3.32 10.53 2.86
CA TYR A 39 -2.40 9.38 2.86
C TYR A 39 -2.93 8.28 1.95
N HIS A 40 -4.23 8.01 2.01
CA HIS A 40 -4.87 6.95 1.26
C HIS A 40 -6.30 7.30 0.87
N VAL A 41 -6.70 6.95 -0.35
CA VAL A 41 -8.09 7.03 -0.83
C VAL A 41 -8.43 5.69 -1.46
N LYS A 42 -9.40 4.97 -0.90
CA LYS A 42 -9.76 3.62 -1.35
C LYS A 42 -11.26 3.51 -1.58
N GLY A 43 -11.63 2.89 -2.70
CA GLY A 43 -13.01 2.54 -2.99
C GLY A 43 -13.35 1.13 -2.53
N SER A 44 -14.58 0.91 -2.07
CA SER A 44 -15.05 -0.42 -1.74
C SER A 44 -15.22 -1.25 -3.01
N PRO A 45 -14.73 -2.51 -3.05
CA PRO A 45 -15.05 -3.44 -4.12
C PRO A 45 -16.50 -3.94 -4.04
N ALA A 46 -17.13 -3.89 -2.87
CA ALA A 46 -18.52 -4.31 -2.66
C ALA A 46 -19.54 -3.24 -3.09
N ASP A 47 -19.15 -1.96 -3.08
CA ASP A 47 -19.92 -0.84 -3.63
C ASP A 47 -18.98 0.21 -4.24
N PRO A 48 -18.87 0.32 -5.57
CA PRO A 48 -17.92 1.23 -6.21
C PRO A 48 -18.23 2.72 -6.00
N ASN A 49 -19.40 3.08 -5.44
CA ASN A 49 -19.68 4.46 -5.04
C ASN A 49 -19.20 4.79 -3.63
N ARG A 50 -18.93 3.78 -2.80
CA ARG A 50 -18.40 3.95 -1.45
C ARG A 50 -16.90 4.17 -1.49
N LEU A 51 -16.44 5.38 -1.17
CA LEU A 51 -15.03 5.72 -1.05
C LEU A 51 -14.70 6.19 0.37
N TYR A 52 -13.50 5.89 0.84
CA TYR A 52 -12.95 6.42 2.08
C TYR A 52 -11.64 7.15 1.79
N ALA A 53 -11.38 8.24 2.51
CA ALA A 53 -10.12 8.98 2.44
C ALA A 53 -9.55 9.23 3.83
N SER A 54 -8.27 8.88 4.02
CA SER A 54 -7.50 9.19 5.20
C SER A 54 -6.89 10.59 5.07
N GLN A 55 -7.54 11.56 5.73
CA GLN A 55 -7.15 12.95 5.75
C GLN A 55 -6.34 13.25 7.01
N SER A 56 -5.21 13.95 6.89
CA SER A 56 -4.42 14.34 8.06
C SER A 56 -3.81 15.74 7.90
N SER A 57 -3.64 16.44 9.02
CA SER A 57 -2.84 17.66 9.09
C SER A 57 -2.21 17.81 10.46
N GLY A 58 -1.07 18.52 10.54
CA GLY A 58 -0.42 18.81 11.82
C GLY A 58 -1.24 19.69 12.78
N TRP A 59 -2.29 20.36 12.31
CA TRP A 59 -3.13 21.24 13.15
C TRP A 59 -4.40 20.54 13.65
N PHE A 60 -5.06 19.76 12.79
CA PHE A 60 -6.34 19.13 13.10
C PHE A 60 -6.22 17.62 13.38
N GLY A 61 -5.03 17.04 13.20
CA GLY A 61 -4.83 15.60 13.32
C GLY A 61 -5.47 14.81 12.20
N GLN A 62 -5.77 13.54 12.49
CA GLN A 62 -6.48 12.62 11.60
C GLN A 62 -7.95 13.02 11.43
N LEU A 63 -8.51 12.81 10.23
CA LEU A 63 -9.94 12.76 9.91
C LEU A 63 -10.18 11.62 8.91
N ILE A 64 -11.34 10.96 9.00
CA ILE A 64 -11.81 10.05 7.95
C ILE A 64 -12.96 10.71 7.20
N GLN A 65 -12.83 10.74 5.88
CA GLN A 65 -13.87 11.22 4.98
C GLN A 65 -14.47 10.04 4.25
N ARG A 66 -15.77 10.07 4.01
CA ARG A 66 -16.49 9.07 3.24
C ARG A 66 -17.29 9.73 2.12
N SER A 67 -17.35 9.05 0.98
CA SER A 67 -18.25 9.37 -0.11
C SER A 67 -19.12 8.17 -0.42
N ASP A 68 -20.39 8.43 -0.73
CA ASP A 68 -21.38 7.41 -1.10
C ASP A 68 -21.86 7.60 -2.55
N ASP A 69 -21.20 8.47 -3.32
CA ASP A 69 -21.57 8.85 -4.69
C ASP A 69 -20.37 8.86 -5.67
N GLY A 70 -19.34 8.08 -5.35
CA GLY A 70 -18.14 7.94 -6.18
C GLY A 70 -17.20 9.15 -6.11
N GLY A 71 -17.23 9.88 -4.99
CA GLY A 71 -16.34 11.00 -4.69
C GLY A 71 -16.83 12.36 -5.19
N LYS A 72 -18.12 12.49 -5.53
CA LYS A 72 -18.71 13.79 -5.91
C LYS A 72 -18.99 14.64 -4.67
N THR A 73 -19.44 14.00 -3.59
CA THR A 73 -19.61 14.62 -2.27
C THR A 73 -18.94 13.77 -1.20
N TRP A 74 -18.53 14.45 -0.13
CA TRP A 74 -17.79 13.85 0.98
C TRP A 74 -18.33 14.35 2.31
N GLU A 75 -18.36 13.47 3.30
CA GLU A 75 -18.71 13.79 4.68
C GLU A 75 -17.69 13.20 5.67
N PRO A 76 -17.37 13.90 6.77
CA PRO A 76 -16.56 13.32 7.83
C PRO A 76 -17.35 12.22 8.54
N VAL A 77 -16.69 11.12 8.87
CA VAL A 77 -17.25 10.03 9.68
C VAL A 77 -16.49 9.92 11.01
N GLY A 78 -16.76 8.86 11.77
CA GLY A 78 -16.11 8.60 13.05
C GLY A 78 -14.59 8.61 12.93
N ASN A 79 -13.95 9.17 13.95
CA ASN A 79 -12.51 9.44 13.95
C ASN A 79 -11.85 9.17 15.32
N GLU A 80 -12.53 8.41 16.18
CA GLU A 80 -12.00 8.01 17.47
C GLU A 80 -11.26 6.67 17.31
N PHE A 81 -9.93 6.74 17.26
CA PHE A 81 -9.04 5.58 17.18
C PHE A 81 -8.40 5.32 18.53
N VAL A 82 -9.17 4.68 19.43
CA VAL A 82 -8.74 4.43 20.82
C VAL A 82 -8.17 3.03 20.94
N TYR A 83 -6.96 2.93 21.49
CA TYR A 83 -6.37 1.64 21.85
C TYR A 83 -7.16 0.97 22.98
N ASP A 84 -7.44 -0.32 22.82
CA ASP A 84 -8.09 -1.14 23.82
C ASP A 84 -7.15 -1.37 25.03
N GLY A 85 -7.71 -1.19 26.22
CA GLY A 85 -6.97 -1.28 27.48
C GLY A 85 -5.89 -0.20 27.65
N VAL A 86 -4.81 -0.56 28.35
CA VAL A 86 -3.65 0.33 28.54
C VAL A 86 -2.72 0.13 27.33
N PRO A 87 -2.34 1.18 26.58
CA PRO A 87 -1.58 1.03 25.34
C PRO A 87 -0.27 0.25 25.52
N GLY A 88 0.45 0.46 26.63
CA GLY A 88 1.76 -0.14 26.87
C GLY A 88 2.87 0.64 26.17
N THR A 89 3.97 -0.03 25.83
CA THR A 89 5.13 0.58 25.16
C THR A 89 5.70 -0.30 24.04
N HIS A 90 6.47 0.30 23.14
CA HIS A 90 7.35 -0.37 22.18
C HIS A 90 8.76 0.25 22.21
N GLN A 91 9.71 -0.37 21.52
CA GLN A 91 11.08 0.14 21.45
C GLN A 91 11.19 1.32 20.49
N TRP A 92 12.15 2.18 20.78
CA TRP A 92 12.61 3.23 19.89
C TRP A 92 14.00 2.90 19.34
N TYR A 93 14.50 3.68 18.38
CA TYR A 93 15.79 3.41 17.71
C TYR A 93 17.00 3.43 18.66
N ASP A 94 16.86 4.03 19.84
CA ASP A 94 17.89 4.08 20.88
C ASP A 94 17.77 2.93 21.91
N GLY A 95 16.81 2.02 21.70
CA GLY A 95 16.51 0.88 22.57
C GLY A 95 15.64 1.22 23.79
N THR A 96 15.25 2.49 23.98
CA THR A 96 14.36 2.88 25.07
C THR A 96 12.90 2.52 24.77
N GLN A 97 12.07 2.44 25.82
CA GLN A 97 10.64 2.13 25.69
C GLN A 97 9.83 3.42 25.63
N HIS A 98 8.98 3.52 24.61
CA HIS A 98 8.08 4.65 24.37
C HIS A 98 6.62 4.19 24.37
N PRO A 99 5.67 5.00 24.85
CA PRO A 99 4.24 4.67 24.77
C PRO A 99 3.81 4.45 23.33
N TRP A 100 2.87 3.54 23.11
CA TRP A 100 2.12 3.51 21.87
C TRP A 100 1.29 4.79 21.73
N GLU A 101 1.46 5.48 20.61
CA GLU A 101 0.76 6.73 20.33
C GLU A 101 0.12 6.69 18.95
N PHE A 102 -1.19 6.96 18.91
CA PHE A 102 -1.89 7.14 17.66
C PHE A 102 -1.45 8.46 17.01
N ALA A 103 -0.97 8.38 15.77
CA ALA A 103 -0.57 9.53 14.97
C ALA A 103 -1.52 9.77 13.80
N ARG A 104 -1.82 8.73 13.01
CA ARG A 104 -2.64 8.82 11.78
C ARG A 104 -3.05 7.45 11.26
N ILE A 105 -4.01 7.45 10.35
CA ILE A 105 -4.35 6.30 9.50
C ILE A 105 -3.51 6.37 8.23
N TRP A 106 -2.68 5.35 8.04
CA TRP A 106 -1.80 5.22 6.89
C TRP A 106 -2.51 4.58 5.69
N HIS A 107 -3.31 3.54 5.95
CA HIS A 107 -3.94 2.71 4.92
C HIS A 107 -5.39 2.37 5.28
N LEU A 108 -6.25 2.30 4.28
CA LEU A 108 -7.65 1.89 4.40
C LEU A 108 -7.91 0.70 3.48
N GLU A 109 -8.51 -0.36 4.01
CA GLU A 109 -8.86 -1.56 3.25
C GLU A 109 -10.33 -1.93 3.49
N PRO A 110 -11.26 -1.52 2.60
CA PRO A 110 -12.64 -1.97 2.62
C PRO A 110 -12.75 -3.49 2.44
N SER A 111 -13.75 -4.09 3.08
CA SER A 111 -14.07 -5.49 2.90
C SER A 111 -14.41 -5.82 1.45
N LEU A 112 -14.07 -7.05 1.04
CA LEU A 112 -14.36 -7.58 -0.28
C LEU A 112 -15.87 -7.78 -0.53
N THR A 113 -16.67 -7.88 0.52
CA THR A 113 -18.09 -8.31 0.42
C THR A 113 -19.07 -7.39 1.12
N ASP A 114 -18.61 -6.42 1.92
CA ASP A 114 -19.48 -5.53 2.69
C ASP A 114 -18.94 -4.10 2.68
N PRO A 115 -19.66 -3.11 2.11
CA PRO A 115 -19.17 -1.74 2.00
C PRO A 115 -19.09 -0.98 3.34
N ASP A 116 -19.73 -1.48 4.40
CA ASP A 116 -19.70 -0.88 5.74
C ASP A 116 -18.58 -1.44 6.62
N ILE A 117 -17.92 -2.53 6.20
CA ILE A 117 -16.75 -3.08 6.88
C ILE A 117 -15.47 -2.53 6.26
N VAL A 118 -14.62 -1.89 7.07
CA VAL A 118 -13.33 -1.35 6.63
C VAL A 118 -12.28 -1.59 7.70
N TYR A 119 -11.08 -1.94 7.28
CA TYR A 119 -9.89 -2.02 8.13
C TYR A 119 -9.04 -0.77 7.94
N ALA A 120 -8.46 -0.25 9.02
CA ALA A 120 -7.59 0.91 8.98
C ALA A 120 -6.25 0.58 9.64
N GLY A 121 -5.18 0.70 8.86
CA GLY A 121 -3.81 0.57 9.32
C GLY A 121 -3.31 1.90 9.87
N ALA A 122 -2.88 1.92 11.13
CA ALA A 122 -2.47 3.13 11.83
C ALA A 122 -0.94 3.20 12.00
N GLU A 123 -0.48 4.42 12.24
CA GLU A 123 0.77 4.72 12.93
C GLU A 123 0.41 5.11 14.38
N ASP A 124 0.95 4.51 15.44
CA ASP A 124 1.99 3.46 15.46
C ASP A 124 1.42 2.02 15.43
N ALA A 125 1.59 1.34 14.30
CA ALA A 125 1.42 -0.11 14.06
C ALA A 125 0.14 -0.80 14.55
N ALA A 126 -0.98 -0.09 14.69
CA ALA A 126 -2.24 -0.68 15.13
C ALA A 126 -3.21 -0.94 13.96
N LEU A 127 -4.10 -1.91 14.16
CA LEU A 127 -5.16 -2.25 13.22
C LEU A 127 -6.51 -1.91 13.84
N PHE A 128 -7.30 -1.11 13.15
CA PHE A 128 -8.67 -0.79 13.52
C PHE A 128 -9.65 -1.37 12.50
N ARG A 129 -10.88 -1.59 12.96
CA ARG A 129 -11.98 -2.09 12.14
C ARG A 129 -13.26 -1.32 12.44
N THR A 130 -14.00 -1.01 11.40
CA THR A 130 -15.38 -0.55 11.46
C THR A 130 -16.31 -1.59 10.83
N VAL A 131 -17.58 -1.59 11.24
CA VAL A 131 -18.67 -2.40 10.67
C VAL A 131 -19.91 -1.55 10.35
N ASP A 132 -19.80 -0.23 10.45
CA ASP A 132 -20.91 0.71 10.34
C ASP A 132 -20.61 1.86 9.37
N GLY A 133 -19.72 1.60 8.41
CA GLY A 133 -19.33 2.54 7.37
C GLY A 133 -18.47 3.69 7.90
N GLY A 134 -17.62 3.40 8.90
CA GLY A 134 -16.66 4.33 9.49
C GLY A 134 -17.23 5.23 10.59
N LYS A 135 -18.45 4.99 11.10
CA LYS A 135 -19.04 5.80 12.18
C LYS A 135 -18.38 5.50 13.52
N THR A 136 -17.99 4.25 13.75
CA THR A 136 -17.21 3.83 14.91
C THR A 136 -16.06 2.93 14.49
N TRP A 137 -14.94 3.03 15.22
CA TRP A 137 -13.74 2.25 14.99
C TRP A 137 -13.36 1.51 16.26
N HIS A 138 -13.02 0.24 16.10
CA HIS A 138 -12.58 -0.64 17.18
C HIS A 138 -11.20 -1.20 16.86
N GLU A 139 -10.29 -1.16 17.82
CA GLU A 139 -8.98 -1.80 17.65
C GLU A 139 -9.13 -3.33 17.59
N LEU A 140 -8.43 -3.95 16.66
CA LEU A 140 -8.12 -5.37 16.67
C LEU A 140 -6.82 -5.56 17.49
N SER A 141 -6.97 -5.45 18.81
CA SER A 141 -5.87 -5.29 19.76
C SER A 141 -4.93 -6.50 19.86
N GLY A 142 -5.35 -7.67 19.39
CA GLY A 142 -4.53 -8.88 19.33
C GLY A 142 -3.21 -8.70 18.56
N LEU A 143 -3.15 -7.74 17.63
CA LEU A 143 -1.90 -7.39 16.95
C LEU A 143 -0.92 -6.66 17.88
N ARG A 144 -1.35 -5.54 18.47
CA ARG A 144 -0.48 -4.74 19.38
C ARG A 144 -0.12 -5.53 20.63
N LEU A 145 -1.06 -6.32 21.15
CA LEU A 145 -0.88 -7.20 22.30
C LEU A 145 -0.15 -8.50 21.95
N HIS A 146 0.24 -8.71 20.69
CA HIS A 146 1.14 -9.80 20.32
C HIS A 146 2.43 -9.65 21.15
N GLY A 147 2.94 -10.75 21.70
CA GLY A 147 4.07 -10.71 22.65
C GLY A 147 5.36 -10.06 22.11
N SER A 148 5.47 -9.88 20.80
CA SER A 148 6.58 -9.16 20.16
C SER A 148 6.40 -7.65 20.09
N GLY A 149 5.20 -7.09 20.31
CA GLY A 149 4.91 -5.66 20.17
C GLY A 149 5.92 -4.77 20.90
N PRO A 150 6.29 -5.07 22.16
CA PRO A 150 7.31 -4.31 22.90
C PRO A 150 8.72 -4.33 22.30
N LEU A 151 8.98 -5.15 21.27
CA LEU A 151 10.26 -5.25 20.56
C LEU A 151 10.26 -4.51 19.21
N TRP A 152 9.11 -4.01 18.75
CA TRP A 152 9.03 -3.30 17.48
C TRP A 152 9.66 -1.92 17.59
N GLN A 153 10.28 -1.48 16.50
CA GLN A 153 11.02 -0.23 16.42
C GLN A 153 10.64 0.49 15.12
N PRO A 154 10.38 1.81 15.16
CA PRO A 154 10.11 2.57 13.94
C PRO A 154 11.33 2.58 13.00
N GLY A 155 11.06 2.61 11.70
CA GLY A 155 12.07 2.97 10.71
C GLY A 155 12.18 4.49 10.53
N GLY A 156 13.04 4.95 9.61
CA GLY A 156 13.19 6.38 9.29
C GLY A 156 11.91 7.07 8.78
N GLY A 157 10.89 6.29 8.39
CA GLY A 157 9.58 6.77 7.93
C GLY A 157 8.45 6.64 8.96
N GLY A 158 8.73 6.29 10.23
CA GLY A 158 7.73 5.97 11.27
C GLY A 158 7.43 4.46 11.36
N MET A 159 6.53 4.05 12.26
CA MET A 159 6.06 2.66 12.41
C MET A 159 4.62 2.50 11.88
N GLY A 160 4.44 2.51 10.56
CA GLY A 160 3.12 2.45 9.93
C GLY A 160 2.69 1.04 9.55
N LEU A 161 1.45 0.66 9.89
CA LEU A 161 0.75 -0.48 9.26
C LEU A 161 0.16 -0.01 7.93
N HIS A 162 0.72 -0.51 6.81
CA HIS A 162 0.41 -0.01 5.47
C HIS A 162 -0.17 -1.06 4.53
N THR A 163 0.14 -2.34 4.75
CA THR A 163 -0.43 -3.43 3.93
C THR A 163 -1.50 -4.12 4.75
N ILE A 164 -2.69 -4.26 4.18
CA ILE A 164 -3.77 -5.12 4.67
C ILE A 164 -4.28 -5.89 3.45
N LEU A 165 -4.12 -7.21 3.43
CA LEU A 165 -4.62 -8.08 2.36
C LEU A 165 -5.67 -9.02 2.95
N LEU A 166 -6.86 -9.00 2.36
CA LEU A 166 -7.97 -9.88 2.71
C LEU A 166 -7.99 -11.06 1.73
N ASP A 167 -7.95 -12.28 2.26
CA ASP A 167 -7.99 -13.48 1.40
C ASP A 167 -9.41 -13.69 0.84
N PRO A 168 -9.61 -13.66 -0.49
CA PRO A 168 -10.93 -13.84 -1.09
C PRO A 168 -11.49 -15.27 -0.93
N GLY A 169 -10.63 -16.26 -0.69
CA GLY A 169 -11.00 -17.65 -0.46
C GLY A 169 -11.21 -17.99 1.02
N ASN A 170 -10.72 -17.16 1.94
CA ASN A 170 -10.86 -17.34 3.38
C ASN A 170 -11.02 -16.00 4.11
N PRO A 171 -12.25 -15.56 4.44
CA PRO A 171 -12.49 -14.24 5.03
C PRO A 171 -11.87 -14.06 6.43
N GLU A 172 -11.50 -15.15 7.11
CA GLU A 172 -10.81 -15.09 8.41
C GLU A 172 -9.30 -14.89 8.26
N ARG A 173 -8.75 -15.09 7.06
CA ARG A 173 -7.32 -14.89 6.81
C ARG A 173 -7.04 -13.47 6.37
N ILE A 174 -6.18 -12.81 7.14
CA ILE A 174 -5.73 -11.44 6.90
C ILE A 174 -4.21 -11.44 6.95
N PHE A 175 -3.57 -10.84 5.94
CA PHE A 175 -2.14 -10.54 5.98
C PHE A 175 -1.94 -9.05 6.20
N ILE A 176 -0.94 -8.71 7.01
CA ILE A 176 -0.54 -7.31 7.20
C ILE A 176 0.97 -7.16 7.10
N ALA A 177 1.41 -5.94 6.80
CA ALA A 177 2.82 -5.56 6.87
C ALA A 177 3.00 -4.21 7.55
N ILE A 178 4.06 -4.13 8.36
CA ILE A 178 4.41 -2.98 9.19
C ILE A 178 5.87 -2.62 8.91
N SER A 179 6.10 -1.34 8.59
CA SER A 179 7.43 -0.75 8.45
C SER A 179 7.71 0.05 9.72
N ALA A 180 8.52 -0.40 10.70
CA ALA A 180 9.20 -1.69 10.78
C ALA A 180 8.68 -2.55 11.95
N ALA A 181 8.36 -3.81 11.63
CA ALA A 181 8.07 -4.90 12.56
C ALA A 181 8.03 -6.23 11.80
N GLY A 182 7.68 -6.18 10.50
CA GLY A 182 7.63 -7.32 9.61
C GLY A 182 6.21 -7.55 9.07
N ALA A 183 5.98 -8.75 8.59
CA ALA A 183 4.69 -9.24 8.14
C ALA A 183 4.05 -10.14 9.20
N PHE A 184 2.72 -10.08 9.28
CA PHE A 184 1.91 -10.93 10.16
C PHE A 184 0.71 -11.50 9.42
N ARG A 185 0.25 -12.66 9.85
CA ARG A 185 -0.95 -13.33 9.35
C ARG A 185 -1.89 -13.66 10.50
N SER A 186 -3.18 -13.42 10.30
CA SER A 186 -4.27 -13.93 11.13
C SER A 186 -5.02 -15.03 10.37
N GLU A 187 -5.65 -15.96 11.09
CA GLU A 187 -6.56 -16.98 10.56
C GLU A 187 -7.92 -16.97 11.28
N ASP A 188 -8.19 -15.92 12.05
CA ASP A 188 -9.37 -15.76 12.90
C ASP A 188 -9.95 -14.34 12.86
N GLY A 189 -9.83 -13.68 11.71
CA GLY A 189 -10.44 -12.38 11.46
C GLY A 189 -9.72 -11.23 12.16
N GLY A 190 -8.44 -11.40 12.49
CA GLY A 190 -7.59 -10.41 13.14
C GLY A 190 -7.61 -10.46 14.68
N GLN A 191 -8.19 -11.51 15.28
CA GLN A 191 -8.19 -11.69 16.74
C GLN A 191 -6.81 -12.10 17.26
N THR A 192 -6.11 -12.97 16.54
CA THR A 192 -4.73 -13.38 16.84
C THR A 192 -3.85 -13.31 15.60
N TRP A 193 -2.55 -13.15 15.83
CA TRP A 193 -1.56 -12.90 14.78
C TRP A 193 -0.33 -13.78 14.98
N ARG A 194 0.24 -14.24 13.88
CA ARG A 194 1.55 -14.88 13.82
C ARG A 194 2.51 -14.07 12.95
N PRO A 195 3.77 -13.87 13.37
CA PRO A 195 4.81 -13.37 12.47
C PRO A 195 5.00 -14.34 11.31
N ILE A 196 5.16 -13.82 10.11
CA ILE A 196 5.39 -14.59 8.87
C ILE A 196 6.64 -14.06 8.16
N ASN A 197 7.78 -14.09 8.86
CA ASN A 197 9.04 -13.46 8.42
C ASN A 197 10.18 -14.46 8.20
N ARG A 198 9.92 -15.77 8.31
CA ARG A 198 10.96 -16.80 8.15
C ARG A 198 11.57 -16.72 6.75
N GLY A 199 12.90 -16.61 6.69
CA GLY A 199 13.65 -16.48 5.44
C GLY A 199 13.97 -15.03 5.04
N LEU A 200 13.39 -14.04 5.73
CA LEU A 200 13.83 -12.65 5.62
C LEU A 200 15.17 -12.45 6.35
N ARG A 201 16.00 -11.55 5.83
CA ARG A 201 17.27 -11.14 6.44
C ARG A 201 17.43 -9.62 6.41
N SER A 202 17.79 -9.01 7.55
CA SER A 202 18.01 -7.57 7.66
C SER A 202 19.28 -7.26 8.45
N GLU A 203 20.34 -6.79 7.79
CA GLU A 203 21.64 -6.53 8.46
C GLU A 203 21.62 -5.38 9.48
N TYR A 204 20.61 -4.51 9.41
CA TYR A 204 20.50 -3.33 10.28
C TYR A 204 19.82 -3.61 11.63
N ILE A 205 19.29 -4.83 11.86
CA ILE A 205 18.72 -5.23 13.16
C ILE A 205 19.70 -6.14 13.94
N PRO A 206 19.60 -6.21 15.30
CA PRO A 206 20.59 -6.92 16.12
C PRO A 206 20.78 -8.40 15.78
N ASP A 207 19.69 -9.12 15.48
CA ASP A 207 19.73 -10.45 14.87
C ASP A 207 19.14 -10.35 13.45
N PRO A 208 19.97 -10.49 12.40
CA PRO A 208 19.50 -10.36 11.03
C PRO A 208 18.38 -11.32 10.64
N ASN A 209 18.18 -12.42 11.37
CA ASN A 209 17.15 -13.43 11.09
C ASN A 209 16.04 -13.44 12.16
N ALA A 210 15.89 -12.37 12.94
CA ALA A 210 14.86 -12.27 13.96
C ALA A 210 13.45 -12.45 13.38
N ASP A 211 12.53 -13.00 14.17
CA ASP A 211 11.14 -13.19 13.73
C ASP A 211 10.37 -11.88 13.48
N VAL A 212 10.89 -10.74 13.97
CA VAL A 212 10.32 -9.40 13.84
C VAL A 212 11.41 -8.33 13.72
N GLY A 213 11.02 -7.12 13.32
CA GLY A 213 11.90 -5.95 13.15
C GLY A 213 12.28 -5.67 11.70
N HIS A 214 11.88 -6.53 10.77
CA HIS A 214 12.07 -6.28 9.34
C HIS A 214 11.22 -5.09 8.87
N CYS A 215 11.78 -4.30 7.96
CA CYS A 215 11.10 -3.18 7.32
C CYS A 215 10.54 -3.69 5.99
N VAL A 216 9.25 -4.00 5.97
CA VAL A 216 8.53 -4.45 4.77
C VAL A 216 7.87 -3.24 4.13
N HIS A 217 8.11 -2.98 2.84
CA HIS A 217 7.54 -1.81 2.16
C HIS A 217 6.16 -2.06 1.56
N ARG A 218 5.90 -3.24 0.99
CA ARG A 218 4.60 -3.64 0.45
C ARG A 218 4.55 -5.16 0.25
N ILE A 219 3.38 -5.78 0.45
CA ILE A 219 3.08 -7.15 -0.01
C ILE A 219 1.95 -7.09 -1.03
N ALA A 220 2.04 -7.89 -2.09
CA ALA A 220 1.00 -8.08 -3.08
C ALA A 220 0.60 -9.55 -3.16
N MET A 221 -0.67 -9.80 -3.46
CA MET A 221 -1.30 -11.13 -3.51
C MET A 221 -2.23 -11.19 -4.72
N HIS A 222 -2.16 -12.26 -5.48
CA HIS A 222 -3.14 -12.51 -6.54
C HIS A 222 -4.39 -13.17 -5.96
N PRO A 223 -5.62 -12.70 -6.26
CA PRO A 223 -6.85 -13.24 -5.68
C PRO A 223 -7.10 -14.72 -6.02
N SER A 224 -6.59 -15.22 -7.16
CA SER A 224 -6.73 -16.64 -7.53
C SER A 224 -5.71 -17.59 -6.86
N ARG A 225 -4.66 -17.04 -6.22
CA ARG A 225 -3.60 -17.81 -5.54
C ARG A 225 -3.22 -17.12 -4.22
N PRO A 226 -4.13 -17.04 -3.23
CA PRO A 226 -3.89 -16.28 -2.00
C PRO A 226 -2.77 -16.86 -1.11
N GLU A 227 -2.30 -18.08 -1.38
CA GLU A 227 -1.12 -18.65 -0.72
C GLU A 227 0.20 -18.12 -1.29
N VAL A 228 0.20 -17.48 -2.46
CA VAL A 228 1.40 -16.90 -3.08
C VAL A 228 1.43 -15.42 -2.83
N LEU A 229 2.51 -14.97 -2.18
CA LEU A 229 2.73 -13.58 -1.81
C LEU A 229 4.04 -13.08 -2.40
N PHE A 230 4.03 -11.83 -2.84
CA PHE A 230 5.23 -11.11 -3.30
C PHE A 230 5.46 -9.90 -2.42
N MET A 231 6.71 -9.64 -2.06
CA MET A 231 7.07 -8.59 -1.13
C MET A 231 8.18 -7.74 -1.69
N GLN A 232 7.98 -6.42 -1.70
CA GLN A 232 9.09 -5.47 -1.70
C GLN A 232 9.47 -5.23 -0.24
N LYS A 233 10.63 -5.71 0.17
CA LYS A 233 11.22 -5.43 1.48
C LYS A 233 12.11 -4.17 1.36
N HIS A 234 12.60 -3.65 2.49
CA HIS A 234 13.54 -2.52 2.51
C HIS A 234 14.66 -2.68 1.49
N TRP A 235 15.34 -3.81 1.56
CA TRP A 235 16.14 -4.38 0.49
C TRP A 235 15.52 -5.72 0.12
N ASP A 236 15.68 -6.11 -1.13
CA ASP A 236 15.26 -7.37 -1.73
C ASP A 236 13.79 -7.40 -2.18
N VAL A 237 13.55 -8.14 -3.27
CA VAL A 237 12.20 -8.58 -3.65
C VAL A 237 12.07 -10.04 -3.25
N MET A 238 11.03 -10.38 -2.49
CA MET A 238 10.83 -11.71 -1.91
C MET A 238 9.54 -12.35 -2.41
N ARG A 239 9.51 -13.69 -2.41
CA ARG A 239 8.33 -14.50 -2.70
C ARG A 239 8.10 -15.52 -1.59
N SER A 240 6.84 -15.78 -1.31
CA SER A 240 6.37 -16.92 -0.54
C SER A 240 5.36 -17.71 -1.38
N ASP A 241 5.40 -19.03 -1.31
CA ASP A 241 4.41 -19.93 -1.93
C ASP A 241 3.55 -20.66 -0.88
N ASP A 242 3.65 -20.24 0.39
CA ASP A 242 3.06 -20.90 1.57
C ASP A 242 2.44 -19.88 2.55
N ALA A 243 1.78 -18.85 2.00
CA ALA A 243 1.09 -17.78 2.75
C ALA A 243 1.98 -17.13 3.82
N GLY A 244 3.22 -16.83 3.44
CA GLY A 244 4.21 -16.17 4.26
C GLY A 244 4.93 -17.08 5.25
N ASP A 245 4.64 -18.38 5.30
CA ASP A 245 5.34 -19.29 6.21
C ASP A 245 6.85 -19.36 5.91
N SER A 246 7.28 -19.22 4.65
CA SER A 246 8.66 -18.96 4.27
C SER A 246 8.80 -18.02 3.08
N TRP A 247 9.88 -17.26 3.10
CA TRP A 247 10.27 -16.34 2.04
C TRP A 247 11.60 -16.73 1.41
N TYR A 248 11.72 -16.51 0.11
CA TYR A 248 12.97 -16.60 -0.62
C TYR A 248 13.12 -15.43 -1.58
N GLU A 249 14.36 -15.04 -1.82
CA GLU A 249 14.68 -13.89 -2.66
C GLU A 249 14.42 -14.17 -4.15
N ILE A 250 13.86 -13.18 -4.83
CA ILE A 250 13.54 -13.19 -6.25
C ILE A 250 14.02 -11.91 -6.98
N SER A 251 14.97 -11.17 -6.40
CA SER A 251 15.52 -9.93 -6.97
C SER A 251 16.16 -10.13 -8.34
N GLY A 252 16.90 -11.23 -8.53
CA GLY A 252 17.46 -11.63 -9.82
C GLY A 252 18.32 -10.56 -10.50
N ASN A 253 17.91 -10.15 -11.71
CA ASN A 253 18.63 -9.17 -12.55
C ASN A 253 18.18 -7.71 -12.37
N LEU A 254 17.43 -7.37 -11.31
CA LEU A 254 17.09 -5.98 -11.02
C LEU A 254 18.36 -5.11 -10.85
N PRO A 255 18.34 -3.83 -11.25
CA PRO A 255 19.50 -2.96 -11.17
C PRO A 255 19.86 -2.51 -9.74
N THR A 256 18.94 -2.73 -8.80
CA THR A 256 19.00 -2.38 -7.38
C THR A 256 17.97 -3.24 -6.64
N ASP A 257 18.23 -3.51 -5.37
CA ASP A 257 17.38 -4.28 -4.47
C ASP A 257 16.39 -3.38 -3.68
N PHE A 258 16.48 -2.06 -3.84
CA PHE A 258 15.65 -1.09 -3.11
C PHE A 258 14.50 -0.56 -3.98
N GLY A 259 13.30 -0.49 -3.38
CA GLY A 259 12.08 0.02 -4.01
C GLY A 259 10.96 0.08 -2.99
N PHE A 260 9.78 0.58 -3.34
CA PHE A 260 8.64 0.61 -2.43
C PHE A 260 7.42 -0.19 -2.92
N PRO A 261 6.86 0.08 -4.11
CA PRO A 261 5.67 -0.64 -4.55
C PRO A 261 6.01 -2.01 -5.14
N ILE A 262 5.08 -2.94 -4.97
CA ILE A 262 4.97 -4.18 -5.74
C ILE A 262 3.48 -4.45 -5.99
N ASP A 263 3.12 -4.93 -7.17
CA ASP A 263 1.76 -5.36 -7.49
C ASP A 263 1.74 -6.55 -8.47
N VAL A 264 0.64 -7.29 -8.50
CA VAL A 264 0.45 -8.48 -9.34
C VAL A 264 -0.58 -8.21 -10.43
N HIS A 265 -0.29 -8.64 -11.66
CA HIS A 265 -1.21 -8.56 -12.79
C HIS A 265 -2.55 -9.24 -12.49
N ALA A 266 -3.67 -8.62 -12.85
CA ALA A 266 -5.01 -9.07 -12.46
C ALA A 266 -5.43 -10.46 -12.98
N HIS A 267 -4.80 -10.93 -14.06
CA HIS A 267 -5.14 -12.21 -14.72
C HIS A 267 -3.97 -13.20 -14.81
N GLU A 268 -2.77 -12.80 -14.37
CA GLU A 268 -1.54 -13.58 -14.51
C GLU A 268 -0.83 -13.63 -13.15
N PRO A 269 -1.06 -14.66 -12.33
CA PRO A 269 -0.66 -14.65 -10.91
C PRO A 269 0.85 -14.69 -10.67
N ASP A 270 1.66 -15.01 -11.68
CA ASP A 270 3.12 -14.95 -11.62
C ASP A 270 3.67 -13.71 -12.37
N THR A 271 2.81 -12.84 -12.91
CA THR A 271 3.23 -11.57 -13.52
C THR A 271 3.19 -10.45 -12.48
N ILE A 272 4.36 -9.93 -12.12
CA ILE A 272 4.53 -8.94 -11.06
C ILE A 272 5.29 -7.72 -11.56
N TYR A 273 5.03 -6.59 -10.91
CA TYR A 273 5.64 -5.31 -11.24
C TYR A 273 6.31 -4.68 -10.02
N VAL A 274 7.48 -4.10 -10.21
CA VAL A 274 8.19 -3.28 -9.21
C VAL A 274 8.71 -2.00 -9.85
N ILE A 275 8.97 -0.98 -9.03
CA ILE A 275 9.59 0.28 -9.47
C ILE A 275 10.81 0.56 -8.58
N PRO A 276 11.98 -0.03 -8.91
CA PRO A 276 13.18 0.11 -8.11
C PRO A 276 13.74 1.53 -8.15
N ILE A 277 14.27 1.99 -7.02
CA ILE A 277 14.99 3.26 -6.88
C ILE A 277 16.39 3.01 -6.31
N LYS A 278 17.27 4.02 -6.41
CA LYS A 278 18.71 3.82 -6.27
C LYS A 278 19.13 3.27 -4.91
N SER A 279 18.62 3.82 -3.81
CA SER A 279 18.89 3.33 -2.46
C SER A 279 17.94 3.95 -1.43
N ASP A 280 18.06 3.52 -0.18
CA ASP A 280 17.44 4.08 1.03
C ASP A 280 17.87 5.52 1.36
N SER A 281 18.96 5.99 0.77
CA SER A 281 19.51 7.34 0.93
C SER A 281 19.32 8.21 -0.32
N GLU A 282 19.21 7.57 -1.48
CA GLU A 282 19.01 8.20 -2.78
C GLU A 282 17.67 7.75 -3.37
N HIS A 283 16.57 8.27 -2.81
CA HIS A 283 15.20 7.93 -3.17
C HIS A 283 14.76 8.41 -4.58
N PHE A 284 15.47 7.99 -5.62
CA PHE A 284 15.16 8.27 -7.02
C PHE A 284 15.66 7.17 -7.96
N PRO A 285 15.09 7.03 -9.18
CA PRO A 285 15.48 5.98 -10.13
C PRO A 285 16.98 5.95 -10.47
N PRO A 286 17.59 4.76 -10.61
CA PRO A 286 18.96 4.62 -11.09
C PRO A 286 19.18 5.37 -12.41
N ASP A 287 20.33 6.04 -12.52
CA ASP A 287 20.75 6.88 -13.66
C ASP A 287 19.82 8.08 -13.98
N GLY A 288 18.87 8.41 -13.09
CA GLY A 288 17.84 9.41 -13.37
C GLY A 288 16.87 8.97 -14.48
N LYS A 289 16.63 7.66 -14.59
CA LYS A 289 15.79 7.02 -15.63
C LYS A 289 14.67 6.22 -14.98
N LEU A 290 13.43 6.68 -15.14
CA LEU A 290 12.26 6.01 -14.60
C LEU A 290 11.93 4.76 -15.43
N ARG A 291 11.78 3.62 -14.76
CA ARG A 291 11.48 2.33 -15.38
C ARG A 291 10.57 1.54 -14.44
N VAL A 292 9.54 0.92 -14.99
CA VAL A 292 8.81 -0.14 -14.29
C VAL A 292 9.46 -1.46 -14.71
N TYR A 293 9.68 -2.37 -13.78
CA TYR A 293 10.18 -3.71 -14.10
C TYR A 293 9.05 -4.71 -14.00
N ARG A 294 8.91 -5.56 -15.02
CA ARG A 294 7.95 -6.67 -15.04
C ARG A 294 8.71 -7.98 -15.02
N SER A 295 8.23 -8.94 -14.25
CA SER A 295 8.60 -10.34 -14.37
C SER A 295 7.33 -11.11 -14.69
N ARG A 296 7.40 -12.08 -15.60
CA ARG A 296 6.29 -13.02 -15.92
C ARG A 296 6.47 -14.40 -15.29
N THR A 297 7.55 -14.60 -14.55
CA THR A 297 7.94 -15.87 -13.90
C THR A 297 7.83 -15.83 -12.38
N GLY A 298 7.22 -14.77 -11.83
CA GLY A 298 7.12 -14.51 -10.41
C GLY A 298 8.46 -14.13 -9.77
N GLY A 299 9.33 -13.49 -10.54
CA GLY A 299 10.59 -12.87 -10.16
C GLY A 299 11.79 -13.47 -10.89
N ASN A 300 12.99 -13.09 -10.45
CA ASN A 300 14.31 -13.46 -10.96
C ASN A 300 14.67 -13.00 -12.39
N ASP A 301 13.72 -12.99 -13.32
CA ASP A 301 13.89 -12.52 -14.69
C ASP A 301 12.98 -11.32 -14.97
N TRP A 302 13.59 -10.14 -14.98
CA TRP A 302 12.92 -8.86 -15.05
C TRP A 302 13.25 -8.14 -16.35
N GLU A 303 12.21 -7.60 -17.00
CA GLU A 303 12.33 -6.71 -18.15
C GLU A 303 12.03 -5.27 -17.76
N ALA A 304 12.82 -4.34 -18.27
CA ALA A 304 12.59 -2.92 -18.07
C ALA A 304 11.56 -2.39 -19.07
N LEU A 305 10.44 -1.88 -18.55
CA LEU A 305 9.37 -1.24 -19.30
C LEU A 305 9.56 0.28 -19.26
N THR A 306 9.91 0.86 -20.40
CA THR A 306 10.39 2.26 -20.47
C THR A 306 9.65 3.15 -21.45
N ASN A 307 8.83 2.58 -22.34
CA ASN A 307 8.24 3.32 -23.44
C ASN A 307 7.25 4.37 -22.92
N GLY A 308 7.53 5.66 -23.16
CA GLY A 308 6.74 6.78 -22.65
C GLY A 308 7.18 7.32 -21.27
N LEU A 309 8.14 6.68 -20.60
CA LEU A 309 8.68 7.13 -19.31
C LEU A 309 9.96 7.99 -19.47
N PRO A 310 10.23 8.97 -18.59
CA PRO A 310 11.43 9.79 -18.64
C PRO A 310 12.74 8.98 -18.54
N GLN A 311 13.59 9.07 -19.57
CA GLN A 311 14.89 8.37 -19.65
C GLN A 311 16.10 9.27 -19.39
N SER A 312 15.89 10.41 -18.73
CA SER A 312 16.95 11.30 -18.26
C SER A 312 16.38 12.33 -17.28
N ASN A 313 17.20 12.81 -16.34
CA ASN A 313 16.86 13.90 -15.40
C ASN A 313 15.59 13.64 -14.56
N CYS A 314 15.28 12.37 -14.27
CA CYS A 314 14.13 11.98 -13.47
C CYS A 314 14.58 11.59 -12.05
N PHE A 315 14.39 12.51 -11.10
CA PHE A 315 14.81 12.35 -9.69
C PHE A 315 13.62 12.29 -8.73
N VAL A 316 12.52 11.65 -9.16
CA VAL A 316 11.31 11.47 -8.36
C VAL A 316 11.39 10.19 -7.54
N ASN A 317 10.61 10.07 -6.49
CA ASN A 317 10.39 8.81 -5.77
C ASN A 317 9.02 8.21 -6.17
N VAL A 318 8.82 6.92 -5.95
CA VAL A 318 7.51 6.24 -6.03
C VAL A 318 7.27 5.55 -4.70
N LEU A 319 6.19 5.92 -4.01
CA LEU A 319 5.89 5.44 -2.67
C LEU A 319 5.14 4.11 -2.68
N ARG A 320 5.14 3.44 -1.54
CA ARG A 320 4.63 2.07 -1.33
C ARG A 320 3.21 1.83 -1.81
N ASP A 321 2.29 2.77 -1.53
CA ASP A 321 0.88 2.67 -1.94
C ASP A 321 0.62 3.40 -3.27
N ALA A 322 1.66 3.89 -3.96
CA ALA A 322 1.53 4.68 -5.17
C ALA A 322 1.56 3.84 -6.46
N MET A 323 1.08 2.59 -6.40
CA MET A 323 0.94 1.69 -7.53
C MET A 323 -0.30 0.82 -7.37
N ALA A 324 -1.03 0.62 -8.47
CA ALA A 324 -2.18 -0.27 -8.51
C ALA A 324 -2.43 -0.79 -9.94
N VAL A 325 -3.13 -1.90 -10.06
CA VAL A 325 -3.61 -2.46 -11.33
C VAL A 325 -5.15 -2.40 -11.46
N ASP A 326 -5.65 -2.34 -12.69
CA ASP A 326 -7.07 -2.56 -12.98
C ASP A 326 -7.36 -4.04 -13.35
N SER A 327 -8.65 -4.38 -13.37
CA SER A 327 -9.14 -5.74 -13.68
C SER A 327 -9.69 -5.90 -15.10
N LEU A 328 -9.48 -4.94 -16.01
CA LEU A 328 -9.89 -5.09 -17.41
C LEU A 328 -9.06 -6.17 -18.11
N ASP A 329 -9.59 -6.76 -19.19
CA ASP A 329 -8.91 -7.85 -19.91
C ASP A 329 -7.47 -7.49 -20.31
N SER A 330 -7.28 -6.28 -20.85
CA SER A 330 -5.96 -5.68 -21.02
C SER A 330 -5.59 -4.95 -19.73
N CYS A 331 -5.08 -5.70 -18.75
CA CYS A 331 -4.81 -5.21 -17.40
C CYS A 331 -4.00 -3.91 -17.44
N GLY A 332 -4.58 -2.85 -16.88
CA GLY A 332 -3.93 -1.56 -16.76
C GLY A 332 -3.02 -1.51 -15.54
N VAL A 333 -1.92 -0.76 -15.65
CA VAL A 333 -0.97 -0.52 -14.55
C VAL A 333 -0.83 0.98 -14.34
N TYR A 334 -0.91 1.41 -13.09
CA TYR A 334 -0.96 2.81 -12.70
C TYR A 334 0.04 3.07 -11.60
N PHE A 335 0.75 4.20 -11.67
CA PHE A 335 1.59 4.62 -10.55
C PHE A 335 1.75 6.12 -10.46
N GLY A 336 1.99 6.59 -9.24
CA GLY A 336 2.16 7.99 -8.88
C GLY A 336 3.56 8.29 -8.38
N THR A 337 4.05 9.48 -8.66
CA THR A 337 5.41 9.91 -8.28
C THR A 337 5.35 11.05 -7.26
N THR A 338 6.40 11.20 -6.46
CA THR A 338 6.54 12.36 -5.57
C THR A 338 6.78 13.67 -6.34
N GLY A 339 7.07 13.59 -7.65
CA GLY A 339 7.12 14.73 -8.55
C GLY A 339 5.75 15.23 -9.03
N GLY A 340 4.65 14.55 -8.67
CA GLY A 340 3.29 14.98 -9.04
C GLY A 340 2.77 14.38 -10.34
N GLN A 341 3.49 13.45 -10.96
CA GLN A 341 3.03 12.72 -12.13
C GLN A 341 2.23 11.48 -11.71
N VAL A 342 1.14 11.20 -12.42
CA VAL A 342 0.44 9.91 -12.38
C VAL A 342 0.47 9.32 -13.79
N TYR A 343 1.04 8.13 -13.92
CA TYR A 343 1.18 7.40 -15.18
C TYR A 343 0.17 6.26 -15.27
N ALA A 344 -0.25 5.97 -16.50
CA ALA A 344 -1.05 4.82 -16.85
C ALA A 344 -0.41 4.06 -18.00
N SER A 345 -0.55 2.74 -17.94
CA SER A 345 -0.44 1.83 -19.07
C SER A 345 -1.76 1.08 -19.19
N ALA A 346 -2.28 0.95 -20.40
CA ALA A 346 -3.49 0.19 -20.71
C ALA A 346 -3.18 -1.20 -21.32
N ASP A 347 -1.89 -1.57 -21.39
CA ASP A 347 -1.34 -2.72 -22.11
C ASP A 347 -0.31 -3.46 -21.25
N SER A 348 -0.63 -3.68 -19.97
CA SER A 348 0.20 -4.45 -19.04
C SER A 348 1.64 -3.92 -18.89
N GLY A 349 1.80 -2.61 -19.01
CA GLY A 349 3.06 -1.88 -18.85
C GLY A 349 3.89 -1.70 -20.12
N ASP A 350 3.45 -2.20 -21.29
CA ASP A 350 4.25 -2.12 -22.53
C ASP A 350 4.40 -0.67 -23.02
N THR A 351 3.39 0.18 -22.84
CA THR A 351 3.43 1.61 -23.13
C THR A 351 2.85 2.46 -22.00
N TRP A 352 3.47 3.63 -21.76
CA TRP A 352 3.08 4.53 -20.67
C TRP A 352 2.71 5.91 -21.18
N ALA A 353 1.66 6.49 -20.60
CA ALA A 353 1.30 7.88 -20.77
C ALA A 353 1.02 8.51 -19.40
N PRO A 354 1.43 9.77 -19.17
CA PRO A 354 0.99 10.51 -17.99
C PRO A 354 -0.49 10.87 -18.14
N ILE A 355 -1.29 10.54 -17.13
CA ILE A 355 -2.65 11.09 -16.99
C ILE A 355 -2.54 12.59 -16.63
N VAL A 356 -1.62 12.92 -15.72
CA VAL A 356 -1.38 14.26 -15.18
C VAL A 356 0.08 14.39 -14.76
N ARG A 357 0.65 15.62 -14.78
CA ARG A 357 2.07 15.88 -14.52
C ARG A 357 2.43 16.80 -13.36
N ASP A 358 1.48 17.58 -12.86
CA ASP A 358 1.75 18.70 -11.94
C ASP A 358 0.88 18.66 -10.67
N LEU A 359 0.56 17.47 -10.18
CA LEU A 359 -0.07 17.32 -8.87
C LEU A 359 0.93 17.62 -7.74
N PRO A 360 0.45 17.81 -6.50
CA PRO A 360 1.31 17.67 -5.33
C PRO A 360 1.92 16.26 -5.26
N ALA A 361 2.97 16.09 -4.45
CA ALA A 361 3.62 14.79 -4.27
C ALA A 361 2.60 13.69 -3.94
N VAL A 362 2.55 12.67 -4.80
CA VAL A 362 1.61 11.56 -4.68
C VAL A 362 2.04 10.63 -3.55
N LEU A 363 1.07 10.27 -2.71
CA LEU A 363 1.23 9.37 -1.57
C LEU A 363 0.68 7.98 -1.86
N SER A 364 -0.44 7.92 -2.57
CA SER A 364 -1.13 6.68 -2.92
C SER A 364 -1.85 6.78 -4.26
N VAL A 365 -2.00 5.62 -4.91
CA VAL A 365 -2.75 5.41 -6.14
C VAL A 365 -3.54 4.13 -5.98
N GLU A 366 -4.85 4.23 -6.08
CA GLU A 366 -5.79 3.11 -6.01
C GLU A 366 -6.68 3.12 -7.25
N VAL A 367 -7.18 1.95 -7.65
CA VAL A 367 -7.90 1.82 -8.93
C VAL A 367 -9.19 1.04 -8.76
N GLN A 368 -10.26 1.51 -9.43
CA GLN A 368 -11.52 0.80 -9.57
C GLN A 368 -11.85 0.60 -11.06
N THR A 369 -12.20 -0.63 -11.43
CA THR A 369 -12.86 -0.92 -12.71
C THR A 369 -14.37 -0.73 -12.55
N LEU A 370 -14.97 0.11 -13.40
CA LEU A 370 -16.38 0.45 -13.37
C LEU A 370 -17.11 -0.15 -14.59
N PRO A 371 -18.38 -0.58 -14.46
CA PRO A 371 -19.15 -1.25 -15.52
C PRO A 371 -19.58 -0.34 -16.69
#